data_AF-A0A6B0GM14-F1
#
_entry.id   AF-A0A6B0GM14-F1
#
_cell.length_a   1.000
_cell.length_b   1.000
_cell.length_c   1.000
_cell.angle_alpha   90.00
_cell.angle_beta   90.00
_cell.angle_gamma   90.00
#
_symmetry.space_group_name_H-M   'P 1'
#
loop_
_entity.id
_entity.type
_entity.pdbx_description
1 polymer ?
#
loop_
_entity_poly.entity_id
_entity_poly.type
_entity_poly.pdbx_seq_one_letter_code
_entity_poly.pdbx_strand_id
1 'polypeptide(L)'
;MKGNPWIIGVVAILLVVGAPALNLGTANAAETTTATQTLTVDAGDSETLSPSPSAYAFENNETVTVNGTTYQEGTDYRFDAQNGTVTWLSSSQTQADAGADAQVAFAYQFHDENTTSIVGLVGNLGGFVAVLLLLVCVGFVALLAYGGGGGW
;
A
#
# COMPACT_ATOMS: atom_id res chain seq x y z
N MET A 1 7.23 -54.22 7.19
CA MET A 1 5.79 -54.04 6.93
C MET A 1 5.67 -53.21 5.66
N LYS A 2 4.93 -53.66 4.63
CA LYS A 2 4.77 -52.91 3.37
C LYS A 2 3.90 -51.69 3.66
N GLY A 3 4.48 -50.48 3.59
CA GLY A 3 3.71 -49.24 3.67
C GLY A 3 2.59 -49.26 2.65
N ASN A 4 1.37 -48.92 3.07
CA ASN A 4 0.19 -49.04 2.21
C ASN A 4 0.30 -48.00 1.09
N PRO A 5 0.53 -48.42 -0.18
CA PRO A 5 0.81 -47.50 -1.29
C PRO A 5 -0.33 -46.51 -1.54
N TRP A 6 -1.53 -46.82 -1.03
CA TRP A 6 -2.69 -45.94 -1.04
C TRP A 6 -2.44 -44.63 -0.27
N ILE A 7 -1.77 -44.67 0.88
CA ILE A 7 -1.53 -43.47 1.71
C ILE A 7 -0.53 -42.53 1.02
N ILE A 8 0.48 -43.10 0.35
CA ILE A 8 1.47 -42.34 -0.44
C ILE A 8 0.77 -41.63 -1.61
N GLY A 9 -0.18 -42.29 -2.27
CA GLY A 9 -0.96 -41.69 -3.36
C GLY A 9 -1.80 -40.50 -2.91
N VAL A 10 -2.49 -40.60 -1.77
CA VAL A 10 -3.33 -39.51 -1.24
C VAL A 10 -2.52 -38.29 -0.82
N VAL A 11 -1.38 -38.51 -0.15
CA VAL A 11 -0.49 -37.42 0.29
C VAL A 11 0.18 -36.73 -0.89
N ALA A 12 0.60 -37.48 -1.91
CA ALA A 12 1.16 -36.92 -3.13
C ALA A 12 0.15 -36.05 -3.89
N ILE A 13 -1.12 -36.49 -3.96
CA ILE A 13 -2.19 -35.71 -4.58
C ILE A 13 -2.52 -34.46 -3.76
N LEU A 14 -2.56 -34.54 -2.42
CA LEU A 14 -2.78 -33.38 -1.55
C LEU A 14 -1.66 -32.34 -1.66
N LEU A 15 -0.41 -32.76 -1.84
CA LEU A 15 0.73 -31.88 -2.07
C LEU A 15 0.69 -31.23 -3.46
N VAL A 16 0.38 -32.00 -4.51
CA VAL A 16 0.31 -31.49 -5.89
C VAL A 16 -0.91 -30.58 -6.11
N VAL A 17 -2.05 -30.91 -5.49
CA VAL A 17 -3.30 -30.12 -5.59
C VAL A 17 -3.33 -28.96 -4.59
N GLY A 18 -2.62 -29.05 -3.47
CA GLY A 18 -2.49 -27.98 -2.46
C GLY A 18 -1.39 -26.96 -2.75
N ALA A 19 -0.42 -27.27 -3.61
CA ALA A 19 0.70 -26.39 -3.95
C ALA A 19 0.34 -25.07 -4.69
N PRO A 20 -0.67 -24.97 -5.57
CA PRO A 20 -0.88 -23.74 -6.34
C PRO A 20 -1.70 -22.65 -5.61
N ALA A 21 -2.05 -22.81 -4.33
CA ALA A 21 -2.90 -21.84 -3.63
C ALA A 21 -2.14 -20.68 -2.93
N LEU A 22 -0.82 -20.55 -3.10
CA LEU A 22 -0.11 -19.35 -2.64
C LEU A 22 -0.17 -18.26 -3.71
N ASN A 23 -1.39 -17.79 -3.99
CA ASN A 23 -1.60 -16.51 -4.65
C ASN A 23 -1.41 -15.40 -3.59
N LEU A 24 -0.15 -15.07 -3.29
CA LEU A 24 0.19 -13.87 -2.54
C LEU A 24 0.04 -12.70 -3.51
N GLY A 25 -1.20 -12.26 -3.71
CA GLY A 25 -1.50 -11.06 -4.46
C GLY A 25 -0.80 -9.88 -3.79
N THR A 26 0.28 -9.40 -4.42
CA THR A 26 0.89 -8.12 -4.07
C THR A 26 -0.02 -7.03 -4.63
N ALA A 27 -0.99 -6.60 -3.82
CA ALA A 27 -1.64 -5.34 -4.06
C ALA A 27 -0.59 -4.25 -3.87
N ASN A 28 -0.29 -3.49 -4.94
CA ASN A 28 0.34 -2.20 -4.81
C ASN A 28 -0.60 -1.35 -3.97
N ALA A 29 -0.36 -1.26 -2.66
CA ALA A 29 -1.17 -0.43 -1.79
C ALA A 29 -0.80 1.03 -2.09
N ALA A 30 -1.72 1.76 -2.71
CA ALA A 30 -1.68 3.21 -2.70
C ALA A 30 -1.74 3.69 -1.25
N GLU A 31 -0.81 4.55 -0.84
CA GLU A 31 -0.88 5.21 0.47
C GLU A 31 -1.31 6.66 0.28
N THR A 32 -2.28 7.10 1.09
CA THR A 32 -2.70 8.51 1.15
C THR A 32 -2.00 9.20 2.30
N THR A 33 -1.40 10.36 2.03
CA THR A 33 -0.79 11.22 3.06
C THR A 33 -1.21 12.67 2.87
N THR A 34 -0.98 13.50 3.88
CA THR A 34 -1.33 14.92 3.87
C THR A 34 -0.07 15.79 3.84
N ALA A 35 -0.10 16.87 3.07
CA ALA A 35 0.93 17.91 3.08
C ALA A 35 0.29 19.29 3.21
N THR A 36 1.11 20.25 3.62
CA THR A 36 0.76 21.68 3.59
C THR A 36 1.78 22.42 2.73
N GLN A 37 1.30 23.24 1.80
CA GLN A 37 2.13 24.11 0.97
C GLN A 37 1.65 25.55 1.08
N THR A 38 2.59 26.49 1.04
CA THR A 38 2.28 27.91 0.99
C THR A 38 2.22 28.36 -0.47
N LEU A 39 1.12 28.98 -0.85
CA LEU A 39 0.91 29.63 -2.15
C LEU A 39 0.69 31.13 -1.92
N THR A 40 0.83 31.94 -2.98
CA THR A 40 0.52 33.37 -2.89
C THR A 40 -0.87 33.62 -3.43
N VAL A 41 -1.71 34.35 -2.67
CA VAL A 41 -3.03 34.73 -3.14
C VAL A 41 -2.89 35.74 -4.27
N ASP A 42 -3.20 35.34 -5.51
CA ASP A 42 -3.24 36.25 -6.65
C ASP A 42 -4.46 35.96 -7.54
N ALA A 43 -5.42 36.88 -7.55
CA ALA A 43 -6.73 36.67 -8.14
C ALA A 43 -6.64 36.50 -9.67
N GLY A 44 -7.06 35.33 -10.16
CA GLY A 44 -7.00 34.97 -11.58
C GLY A 44 -5.80 34.10 -11.94
N ASP A 45 -4.82 33.98 -11.04
CA ASP A 45 -3.67 33.11 -11.23
C ASP A 45 -3.94 31.68 -10.75
N SER A 46 -3.07 30.76 -11.15
CA SER A 46 -3.13 29.36 -10.77
C SER A 46 -1.75 28.82 -10.44
N GLU A 47 -1.67 28.04 -9.38
CA GLU A 47 -0.44 27.45 -8.88
C GLU A 47 -0.61 25.94 -8.68
N THR A 48 0.45 25.17 -8.94
CA THR A 48 0.41 23.70 -8.86
C THR A 48 1.12 23.21 -7.61
N LEU A 49 0.42 22.36 -6.86
CA LEU A 49 0.94 21.74 -5.65
C LEU A 49 2.00 20.69 -6.00
N SER A 50 3.13 20.75 -5.30
CA SER A 50 4.27 19.85 -5.52
C SER A 50 4.72 19.19 -4.21
N PRO A 51 3.96 18.23 -3.66
CA PRO A 51 4.24 17.62 -2.36
C PRO A 51 5.42 16.64 -2.36
N SER A 52 5.54 15.82 -3.41
CA SER A 52 6.53 14.75 -3.54
C SER A 52 6.68 14.35 -5.01
N PRO A 53 7.87 13.97 -5.48
CA PRO A 53 8.05 13.42 -6.83
C PRO A 53 7.34 12.08 -7.07
N SER A 54 6.92 11.36 -6.01
CA SER A 54 6.18 10.10 -6.10
C SER A 54 4.66 10.27 -6.01
N ALA A 55 4.17 11.50 -5.88
CA ALA A 55 2.74 11.78 -5.87
C ALA A 55 2.15 11.53 -7.27
N TYR A 56 1.03 10.81 -7.34
CA TYR A 56 0.37 10.51 -8.62
C TYR A 56 -1.13 10.81 -8.64
N ALA A 57 -1.75 11.07 -7.49
CA ALA A 57 -3.14 11.51 -7.39
C ALA A 57 -3.32 12.47 -6.21
N PHE A 58 -4.23 13.42 -6.35
CA PHE A 58 -4.64 14.33 -5.28
C PHE A 58 -6.09 14.05 -4.88
N GLU A 59 -6.38 14.19 -3.60
CA GLU A 59 -7.73 14.08 -3.06
C GLU A 59 -8.43 15.43 -3.13
N ASN A 60 -9.73 15.44 -3.42
CA ASN A 60 -10.55 16.66 -3.47
C ASN A 60 -11.11 17.02 -2.08
N ASN A 61 -10.20 17.16 -1.11
CA ASN A 61 -10.52 17.44 0.30
C ASN A 61 -9.55 18.47 0.91
N GLU A 62 -9.01 19.34 0.06
CA GLU A 62 -8.09 20.38 0.44
C GLU A 62 -8.74 21.44 1.34
N THR A 63 -7.90 22.15 2.08
CA THR A 63 -8.30 23.26 2.92
C THR A 63 -7.32 24.39 2.71
N VAL A 64 -7.83 25.53 2.25
CA VAL A 64 -7.05 26.75 2.02
C VAL A 64 -7.32 27.73 3.16
N THR A 65 -6.26 28.17 3.84
CA THR A 65 -6.36 29.14 4.94
C THR A 65 -5.42 30.31 4.71
N VAL A 66 -5.94 31.53 4.79
CA VAL A 66 -5.18 32.78 4.65
C VAL A 66 -5.42 33.63 5.89
N ASN A 67 -4.34 34.06 6.56
CA ASN A 67 -4.44 34.89 7.78
C ASN A 67 -5.38 34.33 8.87
N GLY A 68 -5.52 33.00 8.95
CA GLY A 68 -6.43 32.31 9.88
C GLY A 68 -7.89 32.20 9.42
N THR A 69 -8.21 32.69 8.22
CA THR A 69 -9.54 32.56 7.58
C THR A 69 -9.53 31.41 6.57
N THR A 70 -10.47 30.48 6.68
CA THR A 70 -10.64 29.40 5.70
C THR A 70 -11.41 29.91 4.49
N TYR A 71 -10.81 29.73 3.32
CA TYR A 71 -11.38 30.11 2.03
C TYR A 71 -12.37 29.04 1.55
N GLN A 72 -13.36 29.44 0.77
CA GLN A 72 -14.39 28.55 0.26
C GLN A 72 -14.10 28.15 -1.19
N GLU A 73 -14.04 26.84 -1.45
CA GLU A 73 -13.92 26.30 -2.80
C GLU A 73 -15.16 26.69 -3.65
N GLY A 74 -14.95 27.01 -4.92
CA GLY A 74 -15.97 27.50 -5.85
C GLY A 74 -16.32 28.98 -5.70
N THR A 75 -15.86 29.64 -4.63
CA THR A 75 -16.06 31.08 -4.40
C THR A 75 -14.75 31.86 -4.42
N ASP A 76 -13.79 31.45 -3.59
CA ASP A 76 -12.50 32.14 -3.42
C ASP A 76 -11.39 31.48 -4.22
N TYR A 77 -11.47 30.16 -4.40
CA TYR A 77 -10.56 29.37 -5.21
C TYR A 77 -11.29 28.17 -5.84
N ARG A 78 -10.62 27.48 -6.76
CA ARG A 78 -11.04 26.18 -7.29
C ARG A 78 -9.85 25.24 -7.25
N PHE A 79 -10.08 23.99 -6.87
CA PHE A 79 -9.05 22.96 -6.91
C PHE A 79 -9.27 22.01 -8.10
N ASP A 80 -8.19 21.69 -8.79
CA ASP A 80 -8.14 20.64 -9.81
C ASP A 80 -7.35 19.46 -9.26
N ALA A 81 -8.06 18.48 -8.69
CA ALA A 81 -7.47 17.27 -8.11
C ALA A 81 -6.73 16.39 -9.14
N GLN A 82 -6.98 16.56 -10.44
CA GLN A 82 -6.26 15.80 -11.46
C GLN A 82 -4.80 16.26 -11.57
N ASN A 83 -4.57 17.58 -11.46
CA ASN A 83 -3.26 18.19 -11.62
C ASN A 83 -2.67 18.72 -10.30
N GLY A 84 -3.46 18.72 -9.22
CA GLY A 84 -3.09 19.36 -7.96
C GLY A 84 -3.01 20.88 -8.09
N THR A 85 -3.83 21.49 -8.94
CA THR A 85 -3.75 22.93 -9.24
C THR A 85 -4.79 23.71 -8.44
N VAL A 86 -4.37 24.78 -7.76
CA VAL A 86 -5.23 25.76 -7.10
C VAL A 86 -5.36 26.97 -8.03
N THR A 87 -6.58 27.30 -8.44
CA THR A 87 -6.89 28.53 -9.18
C THR A 87 -7.58 29.52 -8.25
N TRP A 88 -7.02 30.72 -8.09
CA TRP A 88 -7.63 31.78 -7.30
C TRP A 88 -8.74 32.47 -8.07
N LEU A 89 -9.95 32.50 -7.51
CA LEU A 89 -11.10 33.17 -8.10
C LEU A 89 -11.12 34.64 -7.65
N SER A 90 -11.58 35.53 -8.53
CA SER A 90 -11.68 36.96 -8.21
C SER A 90 -12.87 37.29 -7.29
N SER A 91 -12.81 36.81 -6.04
CA SER A 91 -13.76 37.17 -4.99
C SER A 91 -13.31 38.45 -4.27
N SER A 92 -14.22 39.07 -3.50
CA SER A 92 -13.86 40.21 -2.66
C SER A 92 -12.81 39.85 -1.60
N GLN A 93 -12.78 38.59 -1.15
CA GLN A 93 -11.84 38.12 -0.14
C GLN A 93 -10.45 37.89 -0.76
N THR A 94 -10.38 37.22 -1.91
CA THR A 94 -9.13 37.03 -2.65
C THR A 94 -8.50 38.37 -3.06
N GLN A 95 -9.32 39.37 -3.41
CA GLN A 95 -8.81 40.72 -3.71
C GLN A 95 -8.31 41.46 -2.45
N ALA A 96 -8.97 41.27 -1.31
CA ALA A 96 -8.57 41.91 -0.05
C ALA A 96 -7.23 41.37 0.48
N ASP A 97 -6.98 40.08 0.26
CA ASP A 97 -5.78 39.37 0.71
C ASP A 97 -4.75 39.16 -0.42
N ALA A 98 -4.84 39.91 -1.52
CA ALA A 98 -3.90 39.78 -2.63
C ALA A 98 -2.44 39.97 -2.15
N GLY A 99 -1.57 39.03 -2.52
CA GLY A 99 -0.17 38.96 -2.07
C GLY A 99 0.03 38.33 -0.68
N ALA A 100 -1.02 37.87 -0.01
CA ALA A 100 -0.89 37.15 1.25
C ALA A 100 -0.47 35.68 1.04
N ASP A 101 0.12 35.10 2.09
CA ASP A 101 0.49 33.69 2.12
C ASP A 101 -0.74 32.83 2.47
N ALA A 102 -1.11 31.95 1.55
CA ALA A 102 -2.15 30.95 1.74
C ALA A 102 -1.55 29.59 2.11
N GLN A 103 -1.99 29.03 3.22
CA GLN A 103 -1.67 27.66 3.61
C GLN A 103 -2.70 26.71 3.00
N VAL A 104 -2.24 25.88 2.06
CA VAL A 104 -3.04 24.85 1.41
C VAL A 104 -2.68 23.51 2.02
N ALA A 105 -3.58 22.96 2.83
CA ALA A 105 -3.48 21.59 3.32
C ALA A 105 -4.24 20.67 2.36
N PHE A 106 -3.63 19.58 1.91
CA PHE A 106 -4.21 18.69 0.91
C PHE A 106 -3.71 17.26 1.11
N ALA A 107 -4.50 16.29 0.67
CA ALA A 107 -4.11 14.89 0.65
C ALA A 107 -3.71 14.44 -0.75
N TYR A 108 -2.71 13.57 -0.83
CA TYR A 108 -2.22 12.99 -2.08
C TYR A 108 -1.83 11.53 -1.89
N GLN A 109 -1.89 10.76 -2.98
CA GLN A 109 -1.50 9.36 -3.02
C GLN A 109 -0.11 9.21 -3.62
N PHE A 110 0.67 8.31 -3.04
CA PHE A 110 1.97 7.88 -3.55
C PHE A 110 2.10 6.36 -3.46
N HIS A 111 3.05 5.80 -4.20
CA HIS A 111 3.38 4.38 -4.12
C HIS A 111 4.41 4.14 -3.02
N ASP A 112 4.11 3.22 -2.09
CA ASP A 112 5.09 2.73 -1.11
C ASP A 112 5.89 1.55 -1.71
N GLU A 113 7.21 1.71 -1.81
CA GLU A 113 8.12 0.68 -2.36
C GLU A 113 8.50 -0.40 -1.32
N ASN A 114 8.06 -0.29 -0.06
CA ASN A 114 8.56 -1.12 1.03
C ASN A 114 8.01 -2.57 1.08
N THR A 115 7.10 -2.95 0.20
CA THR A 115 6.53 -4.31 0.17
C THR A 115 7.48 -5.36 -0.47
N THR A 116 8.64 -4.97 -0.99
CA THR A 116 9.58 -5.90 -1.65
C THR A 116 10.52 -6.64 -0.69
N SER A 117 10.79 -6.08 0.50
CA SER A 117 11.78 -6.65 1.43
C SER A 117 11.26 -7.89 2.18
N ILE A 118 9.97 -7.92 2.54
CA ILE A 118 9.36 -9.09 3.20
C ILE A 118 9.13 -10.21 2.20
N VAL A 119 8.78 -9.90 0.94
CA VAL A 119 8.59 -10.91 -0.12
C VAL A 119 9.91 -11.55 -0.54
N GLY A 120 11.02 -10.81 -0.53
CA GLY A 120 12.36 -11.37 -0.74
C GLY A 120 12.81 -12.29 0.41
N LEU A 121 12.52 -11.92 1.66
CA LEU A 121 12.87 -12.73 2.83
C LEU A 121 11.97 -13.98 2.96
N VAL A 122 10.66 -13.85 2.78
CA VAL A 122 9.69 -14.96 2.87
C VAL A 122 9.71 -15.83 1.61
N GLY A 123 9.99 -15.29 0.43
CA GLY A 123 10.19 -16.07 -0.79
C GLY A 123 11.46 -16.95 -0.73
N ASN A 124 12.53 -16.44 -0.13
CA ASN A 124 13.79 -17.18 0.03
C ASN A 124 13.74 -18.15 1.23
N LEU A 125 13.04 -17.79 2.32
CA LEU A 125 12.76 -18.69 3.43
C LEU A 125 11.67 -19.72 3.12
N GLY A 126 10.77 -19.45 2.18
CA GLY A 126 9.68 -20.36 1.80
C GLY A 126 10.19 -21.67 1.23
N GLY A 127 11.28 -21.63 0.46
CA GLY A 127 11.98 -22.84 0.03
C GLY A 127 12.59 -23.63 1.20
N PHE A 128 13.19 -22.92 2.16
CA PHE A 128 13.80 -23.54 3.34
C PHE A 128 12.75 -24.12 4.30
N VAL A 129 11.65 -23.42 4.53
CA VAL A 129 10.52 -23.86 5.37
C VAL A 129 9.78 -25.02 4.71
N ALA A 130 9.62 -25.03 3.38
CA ALA A 130 9.07 -26.17 2.65
C ALA A 130 9.97 -27.41 2.75
N VAL A 131 11.29 -27.24 2.64
CA VAL A 131 12.26 -28.34 2.83
C VAL A 131 12.27 -28.82 4.28
N LEU A 132 12.19 -27.92 5.27
CA LEU A 132 12.10 -28.29 6.69
C LEU A 132 10.80 -29.04 6.98
N LEU A 133 9.67 -28.59 6.46
CA LEU A 133 8.39 -29.30 6.57
C LEU A 133 8.46 -30.68 5.90
N LEU A 134 9.09 -30.79 4.72
CA LEU A 134 9.30 -32.07 4.04
C LEU A 134 10.17 -33.00 4.89
N LEU A 135 11.27 -32.51 5.46
CA LEU A 135 12.16 -33.29 6.34
C LEU A 135 11.45 -33.71 7.63
N VAL A 136 10.63 -32.83 8.22
CA VAL A 136 9.80 -33.16 9.39
C VAL A 136 8.76 -34.22 9.04
N CYS A 137 8.08 -34.10 7.90
CA CYS A 137 7.13 -35.10 7.43
C CYS A 137 7.80 -36.45 7.15
N VAL A 138 8.96 -36.47 6.49
CA VAL A 138 9.71 -37.71 6.23
C VAL A 138 10.22 -38.33 7.53
N GLY A 139 10.73 -37.52 8.46
CA GLY A 139 11.16 -37.97 9.78
C GLY A 139 10.01 -38.54 10.62
N PHE A 140 8.86 -37.87 10.62
CA PHE A 140 7.66 -38.33 11.33
C PHE A 140 7.09 -39.63 10.73
N VAL A 141 7.12 -39.76 9.40
CA VAL A 141 6.73 -40.99 8.70
C VAL A 141 7.73 -42.12 8.99
N ALA A 142 9.03 -41.85 9.03
CA ALA A 142 10.04 -42.84 9.42
C ALA A 142 9.87 -43.28 10.88
N LEU A 143 9.57 -42.36 11.80
CA LEU A 143 9.31 -42.66 13.21
C LEU A 143 8.07 -43.54 13.39
N LEU A 144 6.99 -43.28 12.66
CA LEU A 144 5.79 -44.11 12.66
C LEU A 144 6.00 -45.47 11.96
N ALA A 145 6.87 -45.53 10.94
CA ALA A 145 7.17 -46.76 10.22
C ALA A 145 8.14 -47.70 10.97
N TYR A 146 9.02 -47.15 11.83
CA TYR A 146 10.08 -47.92 12.52
C TYR A 146 9.98 -47.93 14.05
N GLY A 147 9.21 -47.04 14.69
CA GLY A 147 9.14 -46.90 16.15
C GLY A 147 8.08 -47.75 16.87
N GLY A 148 7.28 -48.54 16.16
CA GLY A 148 6.18 -49.32 16.73
C GLY A 148 6.54 -50.76 17.12
N GLY A 149 7.70 -50.99 17.73
CA GLY A 149 8.20 -52.34 18.04
C GLY A 149 8.97 -52.44 19.35
N GLY A 150 8.35 -52.07 20.46
CA GLY A 150 8.92 -52.28 21.79
C GLY A 150 7.90 -52.15 22.90
N GLY A 151 7.45 -53.29 23.46
CA GLY A 151 6.84 -53.35 24.78
C GLY A 151 5.55 -54.17 24.89
N TRP A 152 5.71 -55.32 25.53
CA TRP A 152 4.73 -56.29 26.07
C TRP A 152 4.23 -57.38 25.12
#